data_AF-A0A2V3TZG0-F1
#
_entry.id   AF-A0A2V3TZG0-F1
#
_cell.length_a   1.000
_cell.length_b   1.000
_cell.length_c   1.000
_cell.angle_alpha   90.00
_cell.angle_beta   90.00
_cell.angle_gamma   90.00
#
_symmetry.space_group_name_H-M   'P 1'
#
loop_
_entity.id
_entity.type
_entity.pdbx_description
1 polymer ?
#
loop_
_entity_poly.entity_id
_entity_poly.type
_entity_poly.pdbx_seq_one_letter_code
_entity_poly.pdbx_strand_id
1 'polypeptide(L)'
;MAESENTPGATGWNAMAIHPHDSVAVALRDIEGEARVRVGDAIQVVRLAAPIPMGHKLALSRHETGGDVRKYGQRIGVATAVIEPGHHVHVHNMASCRGRSGA
;
A
#
# COMPACT_ATOMS: atom_id res chain seq x y z
N MET A 1 10.69 35.64 -16.45
CA MET A 1 10.56 35.51 -14.98
C MET A 1 10.55 34.03 -14.70
N ALA A 2 11.48 33.58 -13.86
CA ALA A 2 12.04 32.24 -13.88
C ALA A 2 11.01 31.12 -13.63
N GLU A 3 11.03 30.11 -14.50
CA GLU A 3 10.47 28.79 -14.24
C GLU A 3 11.36 28.13 -13.18
N SER A 4 10.83 27.92 -11.98
CA SER A 4 11.57 27.24 -10.92
C SER A 4 11.75 25.76 -11.29
N GLU A 5 12.94 25.44 -11.80
CA GLU A 5 13.47 24.09 -11.88
C GLU A 5 13.57 23.50 -10.47
N ASN A 6 12.59 22.67 -10.11
CA ASN A 6 12.67 21.86 -8.90
C ASN A 6 13.44 20.57 -9.22
N THR A 7 14.76 20.59 -9.03
CA THR A 7 15.59 19.37 -9.04
C THR A 7 15.31 18.56 -7.77
N PRO A 8 14.66 17.37 -7.82
CA PRO A 8 14.30 16.66 -6.62
C PRO A 8 15.42 15.70 -6.22
N GLY A 9 16.31 16.16 -5.34
CA GLY A 9 17.10 15.26 -4.52
C GLY A 9 16.19 14.58 -3.48
N ALA A 10 15.69 13.38 -3.78
CA ALA A 10 15.04 12.45 -2.84
C ALA A 10 13.86 12.97 -1.96
N THR A 11 13.08 13.95 -2.44
CA THR A 11 11.83 14.44 -1.79
C THR A 11 10.56 13.73 -2.29
N GLY A 12 10.69 12.59 -2.96
CA GLY A 12 9.57 11.83 -3.55
C GLY A 12 8.90 10.82 -2.61
N TRP A 13 7.73 10.33 -3.04
CA TRP A 13 7.11 9.11 -2.52
C TRP A 13 7.54 7.91 -3.36
N ASN A 14 7.61 6.74 -2.74
CA ASN A 14 7.92 5.47 -3.40
C ASN A 14 6.77 4.46 -3.31
N ALA A 15 5.68 4.82 -2.66
CA ALA A 15 4.44 4.07 -2.64
C ALA A 15 3.23 5.03 -2.75
N MET A 16 2.08 4.50 -3.17
CA MET A 16 0.87 5.30 -3.36
C MET A 16 -0.38 4.56 -2.90
N ALA A 17 -1.20 5.25 -2.13
CA ALA A 17 -2.61 4.94 -1.90
C ALA A 17 -3.46 5.93 -2.69
N ILE A 18 -4.43 5.40 -3.43
CA ILE A 18 -5.15 6.19 -4.45
C ILE A 18 -6.36 6.86 -3.82
N HIS A 19 -6.98 6.21 -2.84
CA HIS A 19 -8.14 6.74 -2.13
C HIS A 19 -7.81 6.93 -0.64
N PRO A 20 -8.36 7.98 0.03
CA PRO A 20 -8.12 8.22 1.46
C PRO A 20 -8.62 7.09 2.38
N HIS A 21 -9.52 6.23 1.88
CA HIS A 21 -10.02 5.05 2.60
C HIS A 21 -9.30 3.75 2.19
N ASP A 22 -8.21 3.83 1.43
CA ASP A 22 -7.39 2.67 1.14
C ASP A 22 -6.65 2.22 2.39
N SER A 23 -6.69 0.91 2.64
CA SER A 23 -5.98 0.31 3.77
C SER A 23 -4.60 -0.23 3.36
N VAL A 24 -4.29 -0.16 2.06
CA VAL A 24 -3.03 -0.60 1.46
C VAL A 24 -2.53 0.43 0.48
N ALA A 25 -1.20 0.49 0.32
CA ALA A 25 -0.55 1.24 -0.75
C ALA A 25 0.16 0.28 -1.71
N VAL A 26 0.41 0.73 -2.93
CA VAL A 26 1.20 0.01 -3.94
C VAL A 26 2.59 0.60 -4.00
N ALA A 27 3.61 -0.26 -3.96
CA ALA A 27 5.00 0.13 -4.15
C ALA A 27 5.27 0.49 -5.62
N LEU A 28 5.89 1.65 -5.85
CA LEU A 28 6.22 2.18 -7.19
C LEU A 28 7.64 1.80 -7.65
N ARG A 29 8.41 1.19 -6.74
CA ARG A 29 9.74 0.60 -6.92
C ARG A 29 9.95 -0.43 -5.80
N ASP A 30 11.06 -1.15 -5.80
CA ASP A 30 11.43 -1.97 -4.65
C ASP A 30 11.72 -1.05 -3.44
N ILE A 31 11.20 -1.43 -2.27
CA ILE A 31 11.31 -0.63 -1.04
C ILE A 31 11.78 -1.52 0.11
N GLU A 32 12.76 -1.04 0.85
CA GLU A 32 13.26 -1.65 2.08
C GLU A 32 13.35 -0.60 3.18
N GLY A 33 13.21 -1.02 4.44
CA GLY A 33 13.26 -0.14 5.59
C GLY A 33 12.00 0.74 5.72
N GLU A 34 11.90 1.81 4.93
CA GLU A 34 10.82 2.79 5.04
C GLU A 34 10.16 3.09 3.69
N ALA A 35 8.84 2.99 3.65
CA ALA A 35 8.00 3.46 2.56
C ALA A 35 7.51 4.88 2.84
N ARG A 36 7.76 5.79 1.89
CA ARG A 36 7.14 7.11 1.81
C ARG A 36 5.91 6.97 0.93
N VAL A 37 4.76 6.82 1.58
CA VAL A 37 3.47 6.59 0.93
C VAL A 37 2.78 7.93 0.68
N ARG A 38 2.43 8.20 -0.57
CA ARG A 38 1.51 9.30 -0.89
C ARG A 38 0.06 8.86 -0.66
N VAL A 39 -0.69 9.64 0.12
CA VAL A 39 -2.13 9.47 0.37
C VAL A 39 -2.80 10.82 0.11
N GLY A 40 -3.45 10.97 -1.05
CA GLY A 40 -3.91 12.29 -1.51
C GLY A 40 -2.73 13.24 -1.72
N ASP A 41 -2.72 14.37 -1.01
CA ASP A 41 -1.63 15.36 -1.04
C ASP A 41 -0.66 15.23 0.14
N ALA A 42 -0.90 14.28 1.04
CA ALA A 42 -0.04 14.02 2.20
C ALA A 42 0.97 12.90 1.92
N ILE A 43 2.11 12.97 2.59
CA ILE A 43 3.10 11.88 2.64
C ILE A 43 3.10 11.29 4.05
N GLN A 44 2.87 9.98 4.12
CA GLN A 44 3.00 9.18 5.32
C GLN A 44 4.26 8.32 5.23
N VAL A 45 5.02 8.20 6.32
CA VAL A 45 6.14 7.25 6.41
C VAL A 45 5.65 5.98 7.10
N VAL A 46 5.89 4.83 6.48
CA VAL A 46 5.53 3.51 7.00
C VAL A 46 6.79 2.65 7.06
N ARG A 47 7.14 2.19 8.26
CA ARG A 47 8.25 1.25 8.46
C ARG A 47 7.84 -0.13 7.96
N LEU A 48 8.68 -0.74 7.12
CA LEU A 48 8.43 -2.05 6.54
C LEU A 48 9.01 -3.15 7.43
N ALA A 49 8.27 -4.25 7.57
CA ALA A 49 8.76 -5.44 8.27
C ALA A 49 9.69 -6.30 7.39
N ALA A 50 9.54 -6.20 6.07
CA ALA A 50 10.33 -6.90 5.06
C ALA A 50 10.36 -6.09 3.76
N PRO A 51 11.31 -6.37 2.84
CA PRO A 51 11.33 -5.78 1.50
C PRO A 51 10.00 -5.96 0.76
N ILE A 52 9.53 -4.89 0.10
CA ILE A 52 8.32 -4.88 -0.74
C ILE A 52 8.74 -4.66 -2.20
N PRO A 53 8.51 -5.65 -3.09
CA PRO A 53 8.80 -5.48 -4.51
C PRO A 53 7.90 -4.44 -5.20
N MET A 54 8.37 -3.88 -6.32
CA MET A 54 7.59 -3.00 -7.17
C MET A 54 6.26 -3.65 -7.58
N GLY A 55 5.17 -2.88 -7.52
CA GLY A 55 3.81 -3.33 -7.87
C GLY A 55 3.09 -4.11 -6.77
N HIS A 56 3.80 -4.50 -5.71
CA HIS A 56 3.21 -5.22 -4.59
C HIS A 56 2.57 -4.24 -3.58
N LYS A 57 1.73 -4.79 -2.71
CA LYS A 57 0.97 -3.99 -1.73
C LYS A 57 1.65 -4.02 -0.37
N LEU A 58 1.63 -2.90 0.33
CA LEU A 58 1.95 -2.81 1.75
C LEU A 58 0.72 -2.35 2.55
N ALA A 59 0.59 -2.81 3.79
CA ALA A 59 -0.48 -2.38 4.68
C ALA A 59 -0.23 -0.99 5.27
N LEU A 60 -1.25 -0.14 5.29
CA LEU A 60 -1.22 1.18 5.94
C LEU A 60 -1.81 1.16 7.35
N SER A 61 -2.68 0.19 7.62
CA SER A 61 -3.35 -0.03 8.89
C SER A 61 -3.34 -1.50 9.24
N ARG A 62 -3.58 -1.81 10.52
CA ARG A 62 -3.74 -3.19 10.98
C ARG A 62 -4.99 -3.82 10.36
N HIS A 63 -4.89 -5.07 9.94
CA HIS A 63 -6.00 -5.92 9.55
C HIS A 63 -6.07 -7.13 10.48
N GLU A 64 -7.23 -7.33 11.10
CA GLU A 64 -7.52 -8.60 11.76
C GLU A 64 -7.82 -9.68 10.72
N THR A 65 -7.68 -10.96 11.08
CA THR A 65 -8.09 -12.07 10.22
C THR A 65 -9.57 -11.93 9.84
N GLY A 66 -9.89 -12.08 8.55
CA GLY A 66 -11.22 -11.84 7.98
C GLY A 66 -11.54 -10.36 7.71
N GLY A 67 -10.69 -9.45 8.18
CA GLY A 67 -10.84 -8.01 8.02
C GLY A 67 -10.69 -7.56 6.57
N ASP A 68 -11.40 -6.50 6.22
CA ASP A 68 -11.45 -5.95 4.87
C ASP A 68 -10.10 -5.39 4.46
N VAL A 69 -9.69 -5.70 3.24
CA VAL A 69 -8.58 -4.98 2.60
C VAL A 69 -9.12 -4.16 1.44
N ARG A 70 -8.81 -2.85 1.45
CA ARG A 70 -9.42 -1.85 0.58
C ARG A 70 -8.38 -1.16 -0.30
N LYS A 71 -8.68 -1.08 -1.59
CA LYS A 71 -7.90 -0.37 -2.60
C LYS A 71 -8.85 0.33 -3.56
N TYR A 72 -8.54 1.55 -3.99
CA TYR A 72 -9.43 2.40 -4.77
C TYR A 72 -10.77 2.71 -4.06
N GLY A 73 -10.76 2.76 -2.72
CA GLY A 73 -11.96 2.93 -1.89
C GLY A 73 -12.87 1.69 -1.82
N GLN A 74 -12.56 0.64 -2.59
CA GLN A 74 -13.35 -0.58 -2.70
C GLN A 74 -12.70 -1.74 -1.94
N ARG A 75 -13.53 -2.63 -1.39
CA ARG A 75 -13.06 -3.90 -0.85
C ARG A 75 -12.51 -4.74 -1.99
N ILE A 76 -11.23 -5.13 -1.91
CA ILE A 76 -10.58 -6.01 -2.89
C ILE A 76 -10.38 -7.44 -2.38
N GLY A 77 -10.49 -7.65 -1.08
CA GLY A 77 -10.23 -8.93 -0.44
C GLY A 77 -10.47 -8.89 1.06
N VAL A 78 -10.14 -10.00 1.70
CA VAL A 78 -10.09 -10.16 3.16
C VAL A 78 -8.72 -10.68 3.57
N ALA A 79 -8.24 -10.27 4.74
CA ALA A 79 -7.02 -10.79 5.31
C ALA A 79 -7.22 -12.25 5.76
N THR A 80 -6.29 -13.15 5.44
CA THR A 80 -6.34 -14.56 5.87
C THR A 80 -5.54 -14.81 7.15
N ALA A 81 -4.80 -13.80 7.60
CA ALA A 81 -4.09 -13.74 8.86
C ALA A 81 -4.05 -12.27 9.32
N VAL A 82 -3.60 -12.01 10.55
CA VAL A 82 -3.34 -10.64 11.02
C VAL A 82 -2.26 -9.99 10.15
N ILE A 83 -2.50 -8.77 9.69
CA ILE A 83 -1.55 -7.97 8.89
C ILE A 83 -1.29 -6.67 9.64
N GLU A 84 -0.04 -6.45 10.08
CA GLU A 84 0.36 -5.19 10.72
C GLU A 84 0.72 -4.12 9.68
N PRO A 85 0.66 -2.82 10.04
CA PRO A 85 1.17 -1.75 9.18
C PRO A 85 2.61 -2.03 8.71
N GLY A 86 2.87 -1.81 7.43
CA GLY A 86 4.17 -2.07 6.80
C GLY A 86 4.43 -3.52 6.40
N HIS A 87 3.48 -4.44 6.65
CA HIS A 87 3.57 -5.80 6.11
C HIS A 87 3.27 -5.85 4.61
N HIS A 88 3.89 -6.80 3.92
CA HIS A 88 3.59 -7.16 2.53
C HIS A 88 2.20 -7.80 2.44
N VAL A 89 1.32 -7.27 1.59
CA VAL A 89 -0.03 -7.81 1.38
C VAL A 89 -0.15 -8.51 0.02
N HIS A 90 -0.23 -9.84 0.05
CA HIS A 90 -0.32 -10.67 -1.15
C HIS A 90 -1.08 -11.98 -0.87
N VAL A 91 -0.95 -12.98 -1.75
CA VAL A 91 -1.77 -14.20 -1.73
C VAL A 91 -1.55 -15.06 -0.49
N HIS A 92 -0.42 -14.87 0.21
CA HIS A 92 -0.11 -15.61 1.43
C HIS A 92 -0.92 -15.11 2.65
N ASN A 93 -1.37 -13.85 2.66
CA ASN A 93 -2.09 -13.25 3.79
C ASN A 93 -3.38 -12.51 3.40
N MET A 94 -3.78 -12.58 2.13
CA MET A 94 -5.02 -11.99 1.60
C MET A 94 -5.67 -12.94 0.60
N ALA A 95 -6.99 -13.10 0.73
CA ALA A 95 -7.84 -13.70 -0.28
C ALA A 95 -8.58 -12.61 -1.07
N SER A 96 -8.45 -12.62 -2.40
CA SER A 96 -9.14 -11.67 -3.30
C SER A 96 -10.65 -11.93 -3.32
N CYS A 97 -11.45 -10.87 -3.32
CA CYS A 97 -12.90 -10.94 -3.56
C CYS A 97 -13.24 -11.29 -5.01
N ARG A 98 -12.35 -10.97 -5.96
CA ARG A 98 -12.51 -11.36 -7.36
C ARG A 98 -11.95 -12.77 -7.54
N GLY A 99 -12.82 -13.75 -7.79
CA GLY A 99 -12.42 -15.13 -8.03
C GLY A 99 -13.34 -16.26 -7.51
N ARG A 100 -14.60 -16.00 -7.15
CA ARG A 100 -15.59 -17.09 -7.01
C ARG A 100 -16.83 -16.84 -7.87
N SER A 101 -16.72 -17.19 -9.15
CA SER A 101 -17.82 -17.79 -9.87
C SER A 101 -17.93 -19.24 -9.38
N GLY A 102 -18.91 -19.52 -8.56
CA GLY A 102 -19.20 -20.87 -8.07
C GLY A 102 -20.60 -20.83 -7.48
N ALA A 103 -21.54 -21.37 -8.26
CA ALA A 103 -22.95 -21.56 -7.94
C ALA A 103 -23.14 -22.45 -6.70
#